data_AF-A0A9P3CFG4-F1
#
_entry.id   AF-A0A9P3CFG4-F1
#
_cell.length_a   1.000
_cell.length_b   1.000
_cell.length_c   1.000
_cell.angle_alpha   90.00
_cell.angle_beta   90.00
_cell.angle_gamma   90.00
#
_symmetry.space_group_name_H-M   'P 1'
#
loop_
_entity.id
_entity.type
_entity.pdbx_description
1 polymer ?
#
loop_
_entity_poly.entity_id
_entity_poly.type
_entity_poly.pdbx_seq_one_letter_code
_entity_poly.pdbx_strand_id
1 'polypeptide(L)'
;MHLPFELILYATLYTKPAIALSIFKRDVDFWTVRTRLDRSYVHPELDKPGKYFHEATFDKHYDGRFADKPLRYDERQEHLSAAVRAYLSKMHEIGIETWLMHGTLLGWYWNRKAMPWDSDVDVMISESSMHYLASYYNMTMHHFKTPGSEKRRSYLLEINPHCWESGLDQDNKIDARWIDTDVGLFIDVTVLRRNSTSTELSEEMWVKDNHHYAYDDIFPLRDTVFEGTPALIPFAYPDILIEEYGHQALSNRHHEFHYFDANQKAWLPEKLAVTTSKYDQS
;
A
#
# COMPACT_ATOMS: atom_id res chain seq x y z
N MET A 1 -0.92 61.23 46.86
CA MET A 1 -0.13 60.66 45.74
C MET A 1 0.58 59.43 46.28
N HIS A 2 0.51 58.31 45.55
CA HIS A 2 1.08 56.97 45.79
C HIS A 2 0.17 55.88 46.41
N LEU A 3 -0.56 55.19 45.53
CA LEU A 3 -0.58 53.71 45.42
C LEU A 3 0.74 53.27 44.71
N PRO A 4 1.18 51.98 44.65
CA PRO A 4 0.45 50.71 44.88
C PRO A 4 1.28 49.61 45.60
N PHE A 5 0.73 48.40 45.76
CA PHE A 5 1.41 47.13 45.42
C PHE A 5 0.39 45.98 45.40
N GLU A 6 -0.06 45.62 44.20
CA GLU A 6 -0.77 44.38 43.88
C GLU A 6 0.27 43.35 43.42
N LEU A 7 0.25 42.15 43.99
CA LEU A 7 1.14 41.04 43.62
C LEU A 7 0.45 40.17 42.56
N ILE A 8 0.87 40.28 41.30
CA ILE A 8 0.45 39.37 40.23
C ILE A 8 1.46 38.21 40.18
N LEU A 9 1.00 37.00 40.52
CA LEU A 9 1.77 35.77 40.40
C LEU A 9 1.66 35.23 38.97
N TYR A 10 2.71 35.38 38.16
CA TYR A 10 2.82 34.72 36.86
C TYR A 10 3.26 33.27 37.07
N ALA A 11 2.37 32.31 36.85
CA ALA A 11 2.73 30.90 36.72
C ALA A 11 3.22 30.64 35.29
N THR A 12 4.53 30.51 35.10
CA THR A 12 5.12 30.02 33.85
C THR A 12 4.95 28.50 33.77
N LEU A 13 4.00 28.04 32.97
CA LEU A 13 3.93 26.64 32.55
C LEU A 13 5.12 26.34 31.63
N TYR A 14 6.17 25.76 32.19
CA TYR A 14 7.23 25.13 31.42
C TYR A 14 6.67 23.86 30.76
N THR A 15 6.13 23.99 29.55
CA THR A 15 5.94 22.83 28.66
C THR A 15 7.32 22.38 28.22
N LYS A 16 7.85 21.33 28.86
CA LYS A 16 8.99 20.61 28.29
C LYS A 16 8.54 20.12 26.91
N PRO A 17 9.24 20.45 25.80
CA PRO A 17 8.96 19.77 24.55
C PRO A 17 9.21 18.29 24.82
N ALA A 18 8.19 17.46 24.59
CA ALA A 18 8.40 16.03 24.51
C ALA A 18 9.33 15.83 23.32
N ILE A 19 10.61 15.62 23.60
CA ILE A 19 11.55 15.15 22.61
C ILE A 19 11.01 13.79 22.21
N ALA A 20 10.44 13.67 21.02
CA ALA A 20 10.13 12.39 20.43
C ALA A 20 11.43 11.59 20.48
N LEU A 21 11.47 10.58 21.35
CA LEU A 21 12.57 9.63 21.40
C LEU A 21 12.74 9.12 19.97
N SER A 22 13.97 9.17 19.44
CA SER A 22 14.27 8.57 18.14
C SER A 22 13.66 7.18 18.14
N ILE A 23 12.68 6.96 17.26
CA ILE A 23 12.02 5.67 17.13
C ILE A 23 13.15 4.70 16.73
N PHE A 24 13.62 3.89 17.68
CA PHE A 24 14.54 2.81 17.40
C PHE A 24 14.00 2.04 16.19
N LYS A 25 14.89 1.63 15.27
CA LYS A 25 14.54 0.75 14.14
C LYS A 25 13.71 -0.42 14.69
N ARG A 26 12.39 -0.40 14.46
CA ARG A 26 11.46 -1.47 14.85
C ARG A 26 11.42 -2.45 13.69
N ASP A 27 12.45 -3.27 13.61
CA ASP A 27 12.57 -4.39 12.68
C ASP A 27 12.41 -5.67 13.50
N VAL A 28 11.62 -6.63 13.01
CA VAL A 28 11.30 -7.85 13.75
C VAL A 28 11.44 -9.06 12.85
N ASP A 29 12.08 -10.10 13.42
CA ASP A 29 12.31 -11.34 12.71
C ASP A 29 11.04 -12.20 12.61
N PHE A 30 11.13 -13.25 11.79
CA PHE A 30 10.08 -14.27 11.64
C PHE A 30 9.55 -14.79 12.98
N TRP A 31 10.42 -15.09 13.95
CA TRP A 31 10.00 -15.68 15.22
C TRP A 31 9.14 -14.75 16.06
N THR A 32 9.31 -13.45 15.86
CA THR A 32 8.57 -12.41 16.56
C THR A 32 7.18 -12.19 15.98
N VAL A 33 7.02 -12.27 14.65
CA VAL A 33 5.73 -11.98 13.98
C VAL A 33 4.95 -13.19 13.50
N ARG A 34 5.56 -14.39 13.49
CA ARG A 34 4.90 -15.59 12.96
C ARG A 34 3.54 -15.83 13.61
N THR A 35 2.58 -16.23 12.78
CA THR A 35 1.23 -16.59 13.21
C THR A 35 1.09 -18.10 13.31
N ARG A 36 1.24 -18.81 12.18
CA ARG A 36 0.99 -20.25 12.05
C ARG A 36 2.20 -21.08 11.60
N LEU A 37 3.20 -20.45 10.97
CA LEU A 37 4.32 -21.16 10.36
C LEU A 37 5.38 -21.57 11.40
N ASP A 38 6.02 -22.71 11.16
CA ASP A 38 7.13 -23.22 11.95
C ASP A 38 8.51 -22.84 11.38
N ARG A 39 8.55 -22.39 10.12
CA ARG A 39 9.74 -21.88 9.43
C ARG A 39 9.41 -20.69 8.53
N SER A 40 10.42 -19.85 8.29
CA SER A 40 10.36 -18.75 7.30
C SER A 40 10.59 -19.28 5.89
N TYR A 41 9.88 -18.74 4.91
CA TYR A 41 10.11 -18.94 3.48
C TYR A 41 10.76 -17.71 2.84
N VAL A 42 11.57 -17.01 3.61
CA VAL A 42 12.36 -15.86 3.17
C VAL A 42 13.84 -16.22 3.28
N HIS A 43 14.65 -15.81 2.30
CA HIS A 43 16.11 -15.95 2.34
C HIS A 43 16.80 -14.58 2.23
N PRO A 44 16.81 -13.76 3.30
CA PRO A 44 17.43 -12.43 3.27
C PRO A 44 18.91 -12.46 2.86
N GLU A 45 19.61 -13.55 3.16
CA GLU A 45 21.01 -13.78 2.81
C GLU A 45 21.26 -13.95 1.31
N LEU A 46 20.22 -14.29 0.54
CA LEU A 46 20.29 -14.39 -0.92
C LEU A 46 19.92 -13.07 -1.61
N ASP A 47 19.32 -12.14 -0.86
CA ASP A 47 18.98 -10.81 -1.33
C ASP A 47 20.18 -9.86 -1.25
N LYS A 48 20.06 -8.71 -1.91
CA LYS A 48 21.10 -7.68 -1.86
C LYS A 48 21.25 -7.10 -0.45
N PRO A 49 22.49 -6.79 -0.02
CA PRO A 49 22.71 -6.12 1.26
C PRO A 49 21.94 -4.80 1.34
N GLY A 50 21.17 -4.62 2.42
CA GLY A 50 20.42 -3.39 2.68
C GLY A 50 18.99 -3.36 2.13
N LYS A 51 18.55 -4.39 1.41
CA LYS A 51 17.12 -4.59 1.11
C LYS A 51 16.37 -4.88 2.40
N TYR A 52 15.26 -4.18 2.65
CA TYR A 52 14.48 -4.33 3.88
C TYR A 52 13.36 -5.36 3.75
N PHE A 53 12.50 -5.19 2.75
CA PHE A 53 11.43 -6.14 2.50
C PHE A 53 11.94 -7.32 1.69
N HIS A 54 11.62 -8.52 2.14
CA HIS A 54 12.08 -9.74 1.52
C HIS A 54 10.88 -10.63 1.17
N GLU A 55 10.74 -10.92 -0.11
CA GLU A 55 9.65 -11.72 -0.64
C GLU A 55 9.85 -13.20 -0.34
N ALA A 56 8.76 -13.96 -0.46
CA ALA A 56 8.79 -15.40 -0.36
C ALA A 56 9.63 -16.01 -1.50
N THR A 57 10.30 -17.11 -1.18
CA THR A 57 11.19 -17.82 -2.11
C THR A 57 10.47 -18.44 -3.30
N PHE A 58 9.14 -18.54 -3.24
CA PHE A 58 8.31 -19.13 -4.27
C PHE A 58 7.50 -18.11 -5.08
N ASP A 59 7.31 -16.88 -4.59
CA ASP A 59 6.57 -15.82 -5.31
C ASP A 59 6.89 -14.43 -4.75
N LYS A 60 7.07 -13.45 -5.64
CA LYS A 60 7.46 -12.07 -5.30
C LYS A 60 6.34 -11.22 -4.68
N HIS A 61 5.10 -11.70 -4.64
CA HIS A 61 3.96 -10.98 -4.08
C HIS A 61 3.48 -11.59 -2.75
N TYR A 62 4.32 -12.42 -2.14
CA TYR A 62 4.06 -13.05 -0.86
C TYR A 62 5.17 -12.71 0.13
N ASP A 63 4.80 -12.51 1.38
CA ASP A 63 5.71 -12.43 2.50
C ASP A 63 5.90 -13.83 3.08
N GLY A 64 7.10 -14.39 2.92
CA GLY A 64 7.43 -15.75 3.35
C GLY A 64 7.43 -15.95 4.87
N ARG A 65 7.25 -14.88 5.68
CA ARG A 65 7.01 -15.00 7.12
C ARG A 65 5.60 -15.49 7.43
N PHE A 66 4.66 -15.32 6.49
CA PHE A 66 3.24 -15.65 6.65
C PHE A 66 2.72 -16.64 5.59
N ALA A 67 3.45 -16.84 4.50
CA ALA A 67 3.09 -17.71 3.39
C ALA A 67 4.07 -18.88 3.20
N ASP A 68 3.54 -20.07 2.93
CA ASP A 68 4.28 -21.31 2.66
C ASP A 68 4.03 -21.88 1.26
N LYS A 69 3.05 -21.31 0.54
CA LYS A 69 2.71 -21.63 -0.84
C LYS A 69 1.86 -20.50 -1.44
N PRO A 70 1.78 -20.40 -2.76
CA PRO A 70 0.79 -19.54 -3.40
C PRO A 70 -0.65 -20.02 -3.16
N LEU A 71 -1.58 -19.07 -3.07
CA LEU A 71 -3.02 -19.35 -3.02
C LEU A 71 -3.57 -19.65 -4.40
N ARG A 72 -4.60 -20.49 -4.44
CA ARG A 72 -5.36 -20.77 -5.66
C ARG A 72 -6.01 -19.50 -6.20
N TYR A 73 -6.36 -19.53 -7.47
CA TYR A 73 -6.87 -18.38 -8.21
C TYR A 73 -8.02 -17.64 -7.51
N ASP A 74 -9.12 -18.31 -7.15
CA ASP A 74 -10.28 -17.68 -6.49
C ASP A 74 -9.98 -17.24 -5.05
N GLU A 75 -9.14 -18.02 -4.35
CA GLU A 75 -8.75 -17.74 -2.97
C GLU A 75 -7.89 -16.48 -2.89
N ARG A 76 -6.94 -16.32 -3.82
CA ARG A 76 -6.12 -15.10 -3.94
C ARG A 76 -7.00 -13.86 -4.14
N GLN A 77 -7.97 -13.92 -5.05
CA GLN A 77 -8.88 -12.79 -5.29
C GLN A 77 -9.71 -12.45 -4.06
N GLU A 78 -10.21 -13.45 -3.33
CA GLU A 78 -10.94 -13.22 -2.08
C GLU A 78 -10.06 -12.48 -1.05
N HIS A 79 -8.80 -12.91 -0.90
CA HIS A 79 -7.86 -12.29 0.05
C HIS A 79 -7.44 -10.88 -0.38
N LEU A 80 -7.15 -10.63 -1.65
CA LEU A 80 -6.84 -9.29 -2.16
C LEU A 80 -8.00 -8.32 -1.95
N SER A 81 -9.23 -8.72 -2.33
CA SER A 81 -10.43 -7.90 -2.11
C SER A 81 -10.64 -7.59 -0.61
N ALA A 82 -10.43 -8.57 0.27
CA ALA A 82 -10.52 -8.36 1.71
C ALA A 82 -9.42 -7.44 2.25
N ALA A 83 -8.18 -7.56 1.76
CA ALA A 83 -7.06 -6.72 2.15
C ALA A 83 -7.30 -5.26 1.76
N VAL A 84 -7.72 -5.01 0.52
CA VAL A 84 -8.09 -3.67 0.02
C VAL A 84 -9.17 -3.04 0.90
N ARG A 85 -10.25 -3.78 1.17
CA ARG A 85 -11.35 -3.30 2.03
C ARG A 85 -10.86 -2.93 3.41
N ALA A 86 -10.02 -3.78 4.02
CA ALA A 86 -9.47 -3.55 5.35
C ALA A 86 -8.55 -2.32 5.38
N TYR A 87 -7.65 -2.21 4.40
CA TYR A 87 -6.71 -1.11 4.27
C TYR A 87 -7.42 0.23 4.07
N LEU A 88 -8.27 0.34 3.04
CA LEU A 88 -8.98 1.59 2.74
C LEU A 88 -9.88 2.03 3.89
N SER A 89 -10.61 1.08 4.51
CA SER A 89 -11.42 1.37 5.69
C SER A 89 -10.56 1.89 6.85
N LYS A 90 -9.38 1.30 7.06
CA LYS A 90 -8.49 1.69 8.14
C LYS A 90 -7.85 3.04 7.91
N MET A 91 -7.37 3.32 6.70
CA MET A 91 -6.81 4.62 6.35
C MET A 91 -7.86 5.74 6.48
N HIS A 92 -9.10 5.47 6.05
CA HIS A 92 -10.21 6.39 6.27
C HIS A 92 -10.51 6.63 7.76
N GLU A 93 -10.56 5.57 8.58
CA GLU A 93 -10.80 5.66 10.02
C GLU A 93 -9.78 6.56 10.73
N ILE A 94 -8.51 6.48 10.36
CA ILE A 94 -7.42 7.23 11.01
C ILE A 94 -7.09 8.56 10.32
N GLY A 95 -7.84 8.92 9.27
CA GLY A 95 -7.68 10.19 8.56
C GLY A 95 -6.46 10.26 7.64
N ILE A 96 -5.98 9.12 7.14
CA ILE A 96 -4.88 9.06 6.17
C ILE A 96 -5.44 9.04 4.76
N GLU A 97 -5.11 10.09 4.01
CA GLU A 97 -5.41 10.16 2.58
C GLU A 97 -4.48 9.22 1.80
N THR A 98 -5.08 8.32 1.02
CA THR A 98 -4.41 7.32 0.18
C THR A 98 -5.20 7.13 -1.12
N TRP A 99 -4.50 6.89 -2.23
CA TRP A 99 -5.12 6.71 -3.54
C TRP A 99 -4.52 5.52 -4.29
N LEU A 100 -5.32 4.97 -5.21
CA LEU A 100 -4.95 3.82 -6.04
C LEU A 100 -3.96 4.22 -7.12
N MET A 101 -2.95 3.38 -7.36
CA MET A 101 -1.93 3.59 -8.39
C MET A 101 -1.64 2.30 -9.17
N HIS A 102 -0.83 2.40 -10.23
CA HIS A 102 -0.32 1.26 -10.99
C HIS A 102 -1.42 0.27 -11.43
N GLY A 103 -1.18 -1.04 -11.30
CA GLY A 103 -2.12 -2.09 -11.67
C GLY A 103 -3.45 -2.02 -10.92
N THR A 104 -3.44 -1.53 -9.67
CA THR A 104 -4.66 -1.34 -8.88
C THR A 104 -5.57 -0.27 -9.48
N LEU A 105 -4.99 0.84 -9.93
CA LEU A 105 -5.72 1.90 -10.64
C LEU A 105 -6.26 1.40 -11.99
N LEU A 106 -5.51 0.53 -12.68
CA LEU A 106 -5.97 -0.10 -13.92
C LEU A 106 -7.16 -1.05 -13.69
N GLY A 107 -7.12 -1.87 -12.63
CA GLY A 107 -8.27 -2.67 -12.22
C GLY A 107 -9.50 -1.82 -11.88
N TRP A 108 -9.26 -0.70 -11.17
CA TRP A 108 -10.30 0.26 -10.89
C TRP A 108 -10.95 0.81 -12.18
N TYR A 109 -10.15 1.16 -13.20
CA TYR A 109 -10.61 1.69 -14.47
C TYR A 109 -11.61 0.75 -15.17
N TRP A 110 -11.33 -0.56 -15.18
CA TRP A 110 -12.14 -1.53 -15.92
C TRP A 110 -13.48 -1.81 -15.24
N ASN A 111 -13.48 -2.11 -13.94
CA ASN A 111 -14.70 -2.51 -13.24
C ASN A 111 -14.73 -2.23 -11.74
N ARG A 112 -13.82 -1.36 -11.24
CA ARG A 112 -13.73 -1.02 -9.80
C ARG A 112 -13.37 -2.23 -8.92
N LYS A 113 -12.66 -3.21 -9.47
CA LYS A 113 -12.19 -4.42 -8.77
C LYS A 113 -10.73 -4.68 -9.10
N ALA A 114 -10.05 -5.42 -8.24
CA ALA A 114 -8.73 -5.96 -8.56
C ALA A 114 -8.83 -6.84 -9.82
N MET A 115 -7.80 -6.84 -10.67
CA MET A 115 -7.84 -7.67 -11.86
C MET A 115 -7.71 -9.14 -11.46
N PRO A 116 -8.37 -10.06 -12.17
CA PRO A 116 -8.42 -11.44 -11.72
C PRO A 116 -7.07 -12.17 -11.65
N TRP A 117 -6.09 -11.72 -12.45
CA TRP A 117 -4.72 -12.24 -12.50
C TRP A 117 -3.75 -11.49 -11.60
N ASP A 118 -4.15 -10.35 -11.01
CA ASP A 118 -3.27 -9.60 -10.12
C ASP A 118 -2.93 -10.43 -8.87
N SER A 119 -1.75 -10.15 -8.32
CA SER A 119 -1.21 -10.81 -7.14
C SER A 119 -0.80 -9.83 -6.04
N ASP A 120 -0.79 -8.54 -6.32
CA ASP A 120 -0.50 -7.44 -5.41
C ASP A 120 -1.48 -6.28 -5.64
N VAL A 121 -1.38 -5.30 -4.73
CA VAL A 121 -2.16 -4.06 -4.77
C VAL A 121 -1.20 -2.93 -4.44
N ASP A 122 -1.30 -1.84 -5.20
CA ASP A 122 -0.44 -0.68 -5.09
C ASP A 122 -1.27 0.56 -4.76
N VAL A 123 -0.82 1.25 -3.72
CA VAL A 123 -1.42 2.52 -3.28
C VAL A 123 -0.32 3.51 -2.96
N MET A 124 -0.69 4.78 -2.97
CA MET A 124 0.24 5.86 -2.70
C MET A 124 -0.32 6.78 -1.61
N ILE A 125 0.59 7.39 -0.84
CA ILE A 125 0.28 8.36 0.22
C ILE A 125 1.26 9.54 0.18
N SER A 126 0.94 10.62 0.88
CA SER A 126 1.85 11.76 1.03
C SER A 126 2.98 11.49 2.04
N GLU A 127 4.08 12.24 1.95
CA GLU A 127 5.16 12.23 2.97
C GLU A 127 4.65 12.51 4.38
N SER A 128 3.69 13.43 4.52
CA SER A 128 3.10 13.77 5.82
C SER A 128 2.29 12.60 6.40
N SER A 129 1.55 11.89 5.56
CA SER A 129 0.82 10.67 5.94
C SER A 129 1.79 9.58 6.39
N MET A 130 2.91 9.38 5.68
CA MET A 130 3.91 8.39 6.07
C MET A 130 4.55 8.75 7.43
N HIS A 131 4.86 10.02 7.69
CA HIS A 131 5.39 10.44 9.00
C HIS A 131 4.45 10.07 10.14
N TYR A 132 3.15 10.26 9.95
CA TYR A 132 2.15 9.88 10.93
C TYR A 132 2.10 8.37 11.13
N LEU A 133 2.03 7.59 10.04
CA LEU A 133 2.01 6.13 10.12
C LEU A 133 3.28 5.59 10.80
N ALA A 134 4.45 6.09 10.44
CA ALA A 134 5.72 5.65 11.04
C ALA A 134 5.82 5.96 12.53
N SER A 135 5.28 7.11 12.95
CA SER A 135 5.33 7.55 14.33
C SER A 135 4.39 6.76 15.25
N TYR A 136 3.21 6.38 14.75
CA TYR A 136 2.13 5.89 15.61
C TYR A 136 1.63 4.48 15.26
N TYR A 137 1.84 4.03 14.02
CA TYR A 137 1.25 2.79 13.48
C TYR A 137 2.28 1.79 12.92
N ASN A 138 3.58 2.10 12.92
CA ASN A 138 4.57 1.10 12.50
C ASN A 138 4.52 -0.13 13.42
N MET A 139 4.46 -1.32 12.81
CA MET A 139 4.35 -2.63 13.46
C MET A 139 3.05 -2.83 14.24
N THR A 140 1.95 -2.21 13.84
CA THR A 140 0.64 -2.45 14.47
C THR A 140 -0.16 -3.52 13.74
N MET A 141 -0.82 -4.37 14.54
CA MET A 141 -1.76 -5.37 14.05
C MET A 141 -3.17 -4.80 13.95
N HIS A 142 -3.84 -5.08 12.83
CA HIS A 142 -5.18 -4.61 12.51
C HIS A 142 -6.09 -5.78 12.22
N HIS A 143 -7.19 -5.89 12.96
CA HIS A 143 -8.16 -6.95 12.77
C HIS A 143 -9.39 -6.43 12.04
N PHE A 144 -9.75 -7.09 10.94
CA PHE A 144 -10.88 -6.70 10.12
C PHE A 144 -11.88 -7.85 10.03
N LYS A 145 -13.15 -7.55 10.32
CA LYS A 145 -14.28 -8.47 10.09
C LYS A 145 -14.98 -8.03 8.82
N THR A 146 -15.02 -8.89 7.81
CA THR A 146 -15.71 -8.57 6.56
C THR A 146 -17.22 -8.35 6.84
N PRO A 147 -17.81 -7.23 6.41
CA PRO A 147 -19.24 -6.98 6.61
C PRO A 147 -20.09 -8.13 6.05
N GLY A 148 -21.04 -8.63 6.86
CA GLY A 148 -21.91 -9.74 6.48
C GLY A 148 -21.28 -11.14 6.53
N SER A 149 -20.05 -11.28 7.04
CA SER A 149 -19.35 -12.55 7.18
C SER A 149 -18.78 -12.71 8.59
N GLU A 150 -18.66 -13.96 9.06
CA GLU A 150 -17.92 -14.28 10.29
C GLU A 150 -16.41 -14.38 10.07
N LYS A 151 -15.93 -14.30 8.81
CA LYS A 151 -14.51 -14.29 8.51
C LYS A 151 -13.84 -13.05 9.09
N ARG A 152 -12.80 -13.28 9.90
CA ARG A 152 -11.91 -12.26 10.45
C ARG A 152 -10.53 -12.49 9.88
N ARG A 153 -9.87 -11.40 9.49
CA ARG A 153 -8.49 -11.40 9.00
C ARG A 153 -7.66 -10.43 9.80
N SER A 154 -6.38 -10.71 9.88
CA SER A 154 -5.41 -9.87 10.59
C SER A 154 -4.37 -9.37 9.62
N TYR A 155 -4.03 -8.09 9.76
CA TYR A 155 -3.09 -7.41 8.89
C TYR A 155 -2.03 -6.70 9.70
N LEU A 156 -0.77 -6.85 9.31
CA LEU A 156 0.35 -6.11 9.88
C LEU A 156 0.62 -4.90 9.01
N LEU A 157 0.65 -3.70 9.61
CA LEU A 157 1.23 -2.53 8.96
C LEU A 157 2.70 -2.42 9.33
N GLU A 158 3.58 -2.58 8.35
CA GLU A 158 5.03 -2.53 8.53
C GLU A 158 5.64 -1.45 7.63
N ILE A 159 6.48 -0.59 8.22
CA ILE A 159 7.07 0.55 7.51
C ILE A 159 8.56 0.32 7.33
N ASN A 160 9.00 0.48 6.08
CA ASN A 160 10.39 0.38 5.72
C ASN A 160 11.17 1.54 6.36
N PRO A 161 12.20 1.29 7.19
CA PRO A 161 13.03 2.35 7.78
C PRO A 161 13.70 3.25 6.73
N HIS A 162 13.91 2.75 5.51
CA HIS A 162 14.44 3.52 4.40
C HIS A 162 13.43 4.53 3.84
N CYS A 163 12.17 4.59 4.31
CA CYS A 163 11.15 5.51 3.79
C CYS A 163 11.54 7.01 3.83
N TRP A 164 12.52 7.38 4.67
CA TRP A 164 13.05 8.75 4.76
C TRP A 164 14.22 9.05 3.81
N GLU A 165 14.76 8.04 3.16
CA GLU A 165 15.90 8.22 2.27
C GLU A 165 15.46 8.92 0.99
N SER A 166 16.24 9.95 0.63
CA SER A 166 16.05 10.72 -0.60
C SER A 166 16.74 10.04 -1.77
N GLY A 167 16.14 10.14 -2.95
CA GLY A 167 16.67 9.59 -4.20
C GLY A 167 16.10 8.22 -4.56
N LEU A 168 16.56 7.71 -5.70
CA LEU A 168 16.17 6.40 -6.19
C LEU A 168 16.81 5.31 -5.33
N ASP A 169 15.99 4.36 -4.88
CA ASP A 169 16.46 3.15 -4.20
C ASP A 169 15.90 1.95 -4.94
N GLN A 170 16.77 1.20 -5.62
CA GLN A 170 16.35 0.04 -6.40
C GLN A 170 15.92 -1.15 -5.54
N ASP A 171 16.36 -1.20 -4.28
CA ASP A 171 16.13 -2.31 -3.37
C ASP A 171 15.07 -1.97 -2.31
N ASN A 172 14.84 -0.68 -2.01
CA ASN A 172 13.80 -0.18 -1.10
C ASN A 172 12.83 0.80 -1.78
N LYS A 173 12.27 0.39 -2.93
CA LYS A 173 11.23 1.15 -3.65
C LYS A 173 9.94 1.33 -2.84
N ILE A 174 9.59 0.29 -2.07
CA ILE A 174 8.37 0.23 -1.27
C ILE A 174 8.63 0.79 0.13
N ASP A 175 7.81 1.75 0.52
CA ASP A 175 7.99 2.50 1.77
C ASP A 175 7.23 1.86 2.94
N ALA A 176 6.14 1.13 2.67
CA ALA A 176 5.45 0.31 3.68
C ALA A 176 4.66 -0.84 3.04
N ARG A 177 4.30 -1.84 3.86
CA ARG A 177 3.42 -2.94 3.49
C ARG A 177 2.28 -3.11 4.47
N TRP A 178 1.10 -3.38 3.92
CA TRP A 178 -0.05 -3.90 4.68
C TRP A 178 -0.21 -5.38 4.37
N ILE A 179 0.19 -6.24 5.32
CA ILE A 179 0.44 -7.66 5.08
C ILE A 179 -0.67 -8.50 5.71
N ASP A 180 -1.36 -9.32 4.92
CA ASP A 180 -2.27 -10.36 5.42
C ASP A 180 -1.46 -11.44 6.14
N THR A 181 -1.61 -11.52 7.46
CA THR A 181 -0.77 -12.42 8.29
C THR A 181 -1.21 -13.89 8.25
N ASP A 182 -2.32 -14.20 7.58
CA ASP A 182 -2.81 -15.58 7.42
C ASP A 182 -2.20 -16.24 6.18
N VAL A 183 -2.02 -15.46 5.11
CA VAL A 183 -1.63 -15.95 3.78
C VAL A 183 -0.43 -15.23 3.15
N GLY A 184 0.06 -14.15 3.75
CA GLY A 184 1.25 -13.40 3.33
C GLY A 184 1.11 -12.53 2.09
N LEU A 185 -0.07 -12.40 1.49
CA LEU A 185 -0.31 -11.34 0.50
C LEU A 185 -0.20 -9.97 1.13
N PHE A 186 0.21 -8.96 0.37
CA PHE A 186 0.35 -7.60 0.88
C PHE A 186 -0.09 -6.54 -0.11
N ILE A 187 -0.37 -5.35 0.42
CA ILE A 187 -0.51 -4.11 -0.33
C ILE A 187 0.81 -3.34 -0.19
N ASP A 188 1.41 -2.96 -1.30
CA ASP A 188 2.58 -2.10 -1.36
C ASP A 188 2.13 -0.64 -1.28
N VAL A 189 2.75 0.11 -0.37
CA VAL A 189 2.47 1.54 -0.14
C VAL A 189 3.72 2.34 -0.50
N THR A 190 3.58 3.24 -1.47
CA THR A 190 4.64 4.16 -1.89
C THR A 190 4.35 5.59 -1.43
N VAL A 191 5.40 6.37 -1.18
CA VAL A 191 5.27 7.77 -0.75
C VAL A 191 5.55 8.72 -1.90
N LEU A 192 4.55 9.51 -2.27
CA LEU A 192 4.73 10.63 -3.19
C LEU A 192 5.49 11.75 -2.51
N ARG A 193 6.66 12.07 -3.06
CA ARG A 193 7.58 13.08 -2.52
C ARG A 193 7.59 14.32 -3.39
N ARG A 194 7.81 15.48 -2.79
CA ARG A 194 8.00 16.73 -3.54
C ARG A 194 9.47 17.10 -3.61
N ASN A 195 9.91 17.60 -4.75
CA ASN A 195 11.22 18.22 -4.83
C ASN A 195 11.18 19.62 -4.20
N SER A 196 11.59 19.73 -2.93
CA SER A 196 11.61 20.99 -2.18
C SER A 196 12.56 22.05 -2.74
N THR A 197 13.38 21.71 -3.74
CA THR A 197 14.35 22.62 -4.37
C THR A 197 13.94 23.07 -5.77
N SER A 198 12.84 22.55 -6.33
CA SER A 198 12.35 22.99 -7.64
C SER A 198 11.74 24.40 -7.52
N THR A 199 12.36 25.36 -8.21
CA THR A 199 11.84 26.72 -8.40
C THR A 199 11.00 26.83 -9.69
N GLU A 200 10.79 25.73 -10.41
CA GLU A 200 10.00 25.74 -11.65
C GLU A 200 8.49 25.67 -11.36
N LEU A 201 7.71 26.24 -12.27
CA LEU A 201 6.25 26.34 -12.21
C LEU A 201 5.53 24.97 -12.22
N SER A 202 6.26 23.88 -12.47
CA SER A 202 5.79 22.51 -12.27
C SER A 202 6.41 21.97 -10.98
N GLU A 203 5.58 21.81 -9.94
CA GLU A 203 5.96 21.03 -8.76
C GLU A 203 6.14 19.57 -9.18
N GLU A 204 7.37 19.21 -9.56
CA GLU A 204 7.73 17.84 -9.90
C GLU A 204 7.71 16.99 -8.62
N MET A 205 6.89 15.95 -8.66
CA MET A 205 6.76 14.97 -7.59
C MET A 205 7.31 13.63 -8.07
N TRP A 206 7.81 12.83 -7.15
CA TRP A 206 8.49 11.60 -7.50
C TRP A 206 8.31 10.52 -6.44
N VAL A 207 8.60 9.30 -6.85
CA VAL A 207 8.67 8.09 -6.01
C VAL A 207 9.98 7.33 -6.28
N LYS A 208 10.39 6.48 -5.36
CA LYS A 208 11.72 5.83 -5.40
C LYS A 208 11.93 4.84 -6.53
N ASP A 209 10.86 4.44 -7.20
CA ASP A 209 10.88 3.48 -8.30
C ASP A 209 11.14 4.11 -9.67
N ASN A 210 11.44 5.42 -9.72
CA ASN A 210 11.74 6.24 -10.89
C ASN A 210 10.51 6.82 -11.62
N HIS A 211 9.30 6.70 -11.09
CA HIS A 211 8.15 7.47 -11.60
C HIS A 211 8.16 8.92 -11.09
N HIS A 212 7.76 9.82 -11.99
CA HIS A 212 7.61 11.25 -11.75
C HIS A 212 6.20 11.67 -12.15
N TYR A 213 5.63 12.63 -11.43
CA TYR A 213 4.27 13.11 -11.65
C TYR A 213 4.23 14.63 -11.54
N ALA A 214 3.45 15.29 -12.40
CA ALA A 214 3.09 16.68 -12.16
C ALA A 214 2.04 16.78 -11.05
N TYR A 215 2.02 17.91 -10.34
CA TYR A 215 1.01 18.17 -9.32
C TYR A 215 -0.43 17.97 -9.85
N ASP A 216 -0.73 18.52 -11.02
CA ASP A 216 -2.06 18.49 -11.64
C ASP A 216 -2.45 17.09 -12.16
N ASP A 217 -1.49 16.15 -12.28
CA ASP A 217 -1.80 14.77 -12.64
C ASP A 217 -2.43 14.04 -11.46
N ILE A 218 -1.94 14.32 -10.25
CA ILE A 218 -2.40 13.67 -9.02
C ILE A 218 -3.56 14.44 -8.39
N PHE A 219 -3.44 15.76 -8.25
CA PHE A 219 -4.35 16.58 -7.45
C PHE A 219 -5.25 17.49 -8.31
N PRO A 220 -6.49 17.79 -7.86
CA PRO A 220 -7.15 17.21 -6.70
C PRO A 220 -7.54 15.75 -6.94
N LEU A 221 -7.41 14.91 -5.90
CA LEU A 221 -7.86 13.53 -5.94
C LEU A 221 -9.37 13.46 -6.18
N ARG A 222 -9.82 12.34 -6.78
CA ARG A 222 -11.23 12.11 -7.10
C ARG A 222 -11.81 11.01 -6.22
N ASP A 223 -12.95 11.29 -5.61
CA ASP A 223 -13.74 10.30 -4.87
C ASP A 223 -14.27 9.19 -5.78
N THR A 224 -14.15 7.96 -5.32
CA THR A 224 -14.66 6.79 -6.04
C THR A 224 -14.95 5.63 -5.08
N VAL A 225 -15.21 4.45 -5.66
CA VAL A 225 -15.35 3.18 -4.94
C VAL A 225 -14.47 2.14 -5.61
N PHE A 226 -13.79 1.33 -4.81
CA PHE A 226 -13.01 0.19 -5.26
C PHE A 226 -13.24 -1.00 -4.31
N GLU A 227 -13.49 -2.18 -4.87
CA GLU A 227 -13.88 -3.38 -4.10
C GLU A 227 -15.09 -3.15 -3.17
N GLY A 228 -15.94 -2.16 -3.48
CA GLY A 228 -17.09 -1.76 -2.65
C GLY A 228 -16.75 -0.88 -1.45
N THR A 229 -15.52 -0.36 -1.35
CA THR A 229 -15.08 0.57 -0.30
C THR A 229 -14.79 1.95 -0.90
N PRO A 230 -15.10 3.07 -0.20
CA PRO A 230 -14.66 4.39 -0.61
C PRO A 230 -13.15 4.42 -0.87
N ALA A 231 -12.75 5.04 -1.98
CA ALA A 231 -11.37 5.13 -2.42
C ALA A 231 -11.11 6.47 -3.12
N LEU A 232 -9.85 6.80 -3.31
CA LEU A 232 -9.41 7.96 -4.08
C LEU A 232 -8.55 7.52 -5.27
N ILE A 233 -8.56 8.32 -6.32
CA ILE A 233 -7.72 8.16 -7.51
C ILE A 233 -7.11 9.51 -7.93
N PRO A 234 -6.01 9.50 -8.69
CA PRO A 234 -5.44 10.69 -9.31
C PRO A 234 -6.42 11.45 -10.21
N PHE A 235 -6.17 12.75 -10.40
CA PHE A 235 -6.97 13.59 -11.30
C PHE A 235 -6.85 13.15 -12.76
N ALA A 236 -5.63 13.06 -13.29
CA ALA A 236 -5.33 12.69 -14.67
C ALA A 236 -5.08 11.18 -14.83
N TYR A 237 -5.84 10.34 -14.12
CA TYR A 237 -5.66 8.88 -14.14
C TYR A 237 -5.59 8.24 -15.55
N PRO A 238 -6.30 8.71 -16.61
CA PRO A 238 -6.14 8.10 -17.93
C PRO A 238 -4.74 8.29 -18.49
N ASP A 239 -4.16 9.48 -18.32
CA ASP A 239 -2.86 9.84 -18.86
C ASP A 239 -1.75 9.09 -18.11
N ILE A 240 -1.85 9.01 -16.78
CA ILE A 240 -0.96 8.19 -15.94
C ILE A 240 -0.99 6.71 -16.39
N LEU A 241 -2.18 6.12 -16.58
CA LEU A 241 -2.30 4.73 -17.02
C LEU A 241 -1.79 4.53 -18.46
N ILE A 242 -1.98 5.50 -19.35
CA ILE A 242 -1.49 5.43 -20.74
C ILE A 242 0.03 5.53 -20.77
N GLU A 243 0.63 6.39 -19.96
CA GLU A 243 2.08 6.50 -19.85
C GLU A 243 2.70 5.19 -19.35
N GLU A 244 2.09 4.56 -18.34
CA GLU A 244 2.61 3.35 -17.71
C GLU A 244 2.36 2.06 -18.52
N TYR A 245 1.15 1.89 -19.06
CA TYR A 245 0.71 0.63 -19.69
C TYR A 245 0.36 0.75 -21.18
N GLY A 246 0.38 1.98 -21.73
CA GLY A 246 -0.01 2.26 -23.11
C GLY A 246 -1.53 2.27 -23.34
N HIS A 247 -1.95 2.86 -24.45
CA HIS A 247 -3.37 2.97 -24.82
C HIS A 247 -4.12 1.63 -24.83
N GLN A 248 -3.44 0.53 -25.19
CA GLN A 248 -4.08 -0.78 -25.29
C GLN A 248 -4.52 -1.33 -23.94
N ALA A 249 -3.90 -0.93 -22.83
CA ALA A 249 -4.32 -1.36 -21.50
C ALA A 249 -5.73 -0.88 -21.13
N LEU A 250 -6.17 0.23 -21.73
CA LEU A 250 -7.49 0.83 -21.50
C LEU A 250 -8.55 0.36 -22.51
N SER A 251 -8.16 -0.33 -23.58
CA SER A 251 -9.07 -0.71 -24.67
C SER A 251 -9.10 -2.20 -24.98
N ASN A 252 -8.02 -2.93 -24.75
CA ASN A 252 -7.93 -4.34 -25.07
C ASN A 252 -8.77 -5.15 -24.08
N ARG A 253 -9.77 -5.86 -24.62
CA ARG A 253 -10.69 -6.69 -23.85
C ARG A 253 -10.22 -8.12 -23.70
N HIS A 254 -9.01 -8.46 -24.12
CA HIS A 254 -8.41 -9.78 -23.90
C HIS A 254 -7.02 -9.62 -23.26
N HIS A 255 -6.83 -10.22 -22.08
CA HIS A 255 -5.57 -10.17 -21.34
C HIS A 255 -5.49 -11.34 -20.36
N GLU A 256 -4.31 -11.92 -20.16
CA GLU A 256 -4.07 -13.02 -19.19
C GLU A 256 -5.14 -14.14 -19.23
N PHE A 257 -5.55 -14.58 -20.42
CA PHE A 257 -6.60 -15.59 -20.65
C PHE A 257 -7.99 -15.22 -20.12
N HIS A 258 -8.28 -13.93 -20.03
CA HIS A 258 -9.59 -13.39 -19.70
C HIS A 258 -10.12 -12.54 -20.83
N TYR A 259 -11.44 -12.47 -20.93
CA TYR A 259 -12.11 -11.48 -21.77
C TYR A 259 -12.97 -10.53 -20.92
N PHE A 260 -13.00 -9.25 -21.26
CA PHE A 260 -13.86 -8.28 -20.61
C PHE A 260 -15.25 -8.26 -21.23
N ASP A 261 -16.25 -8.74 -20.49
CA ASP A 261 -17.65 -8.68 -20.87
C ASP A 261 -18.23 -7.31 -20.52
N ALA A 262 -18.55 -6.53 -21.56
CA ALA A 262 -19.08 -5.17 -21.39
C ALA A 262 -20.50 -5.13 -20.80
N ASN A 263 -21.29 -6.20 -20.93
CA ASN A 263 -22.63 -6.26 -20.35
C ASN A 263 -22.56 -6.54 -18.85
N GLN A 264 -21.69 -7.46 -18.45
CA GLN A 264 -21.46 -7.81 -17.04
C GLN A 264 -20.52 -6.81 -16.35
N LYS A 265 -19.78 -6.00 -17.12
CA LYS A 265 -18.70 -5.13 -16.65
C LYS A 265 -17.71 -5.92 -15.80
N ALA A 266 -17.27 -7.05 -16.32
CA ALA A 266 -16.44 -8.00 -15.60
C ALA A 266 -15.45 -8.70 -16.53
N TRP A 267 -14.26 -8.94 -16.01
CA TRP A 267 -13.31 -9.88 -16.59
C TRP A 267 -13.78 -11.30 -16.31
N LEU A 268 -13.98 -12.08 -17.37
CA LEU A 268 -14.43 -13.47 -17.29
C LEU A 268 -13.29 -14.38 -17.75
N PRO A 269 -13.03 -15.47 -17.01
CA PRO A 269 -11.99 -16.41 -17.38
C PRO A 269 -12.37 -17.10 -18.69
N GLU A 270 -11.44 -17.13 -19.64
CA GLU A 270 -11.50 -18.09 -20.74
C GLU A 270 -11.19 -19.48 -20.19
N LYS A 271 -11.53 -20.55 -20.92
CA LYS A 271 -11.34 -21.94 -20.47
C LYS A 271 -9.92 -22.23 -19.95
N LEU A 272 -8.91 -21.52 -20.46
CA LEU A 272 -7.51 -21.68 -20.07
C LEU A 272 -7.17 -21.02 -18.73
N ALA A 273 -7.72 -19.84 -18.39
CA ALA A 273 -7.35 -19.07 -17.18
C ALA A 273 -7.39 -19.87 -15.87
N VAL A 274 -8.45 -20.67 -15.68
CA VAL A 274 -8.63 -21.48 -14.45
C VAL A 274 -7.65 -22.66 -14.41
N THR A 275 -7.25 -23.19 -15.58
CA THR A 275 -6.37 -24.35 -15.69
C THR A 275 -4.88 -24.01 -15.85
N THR A 276 -4.55 -22.82 -16.35
CA THR A 276 -3.18 -22.35 -16.62
C THR A 276 -2.70 -21.32 -15.61
N SER A 277 -3.54 -20.91 -14.66
CA SER A 277 -3.10 -20.18 -13.48
C SER A 277 -1.88 -20.88 -12.89
N LYS A 278 -0.74 -20.17 -12.84
CA LYS A 278 0.51 -20.65 -12.19
C LYS A 278 0.29 -21.09 -10.74
N TYR A 279 -0.89 -20.83 -10.20
CA TYR A 279 -1.31 -21.06 -8.84
C TYR A 279 -2.30 -22.23 -8.66
N ASP A 280 -2.72 -22.88 -9.74
CA ASP A 280 -3.55 -24.10 -9.69
C ASP A 280 -2.78 -25.37 -10.13
N GLN A 281 -1.48 -25.25 -10.43
CA GLN A 281 -0.59 -26.41 -10.56
C GLN A 281 -0.14 -26.85 -9.18
N SER A 282 -0.86 -27.83 -8.62
CA SER A 282 -0.56 -28.50 -7.34
C SER A 282 0.71 -29.34 -7.40
#